data_AF-A0A496XP36-F1
#
_entry.id   AF-A0A496XP36-F1
#
_cell.length_a   1.000
_cell.length_b   1.000
_cell.length_c   1.000
_cell.angle_alpha   90.00
_cell.angle_beta   90.00
_cell.angle_gamma   90.00
#
_symmetry.space_group_name_H-M   'P 1'
#
loop_
_entity.id
_entity.type
_entity.pdbx_description
1 polymer ?
#
loop_
_entity_poly.entity_id
_entity_poly.type
_entity_poly.pdbx_seq_one_letter_code
_entity_poly.pdbx_strand_id
1 'polypeptide(L)' 'MTQRTISLVEKKSIIIAFLGQCNDYSDVMVNKYQAQLQDENLAESAAQKIHDWNVYRQFNEYAVQELGGDELDHWFR' A
#
# COMPACT_ATOMS: atom_id res chain seq x y z
N MET A 1 19.52 -12.84 -25.73
CA MET A 1 18.98 -12.39 -24.42
C MET A 1 18.36 -13.62 -23.75
N THR A 2 18.96 -14.13 -22.68
CA THR A 2 18.37 -15.23 -21.90
C THR A 2 17.16 -14.70 -21.13
N GLN A 3 15.96 -15.18 -21.45
CA GLN A 3 14.77 -14.96 -20.62
C GLN A 3 15.06 -15.54 -19.23
N ARG A 4 15.22 -14.68 -18.23
CA ARG A 4 15.24 -15.13 -16.84
C ARG A 4 13.81 -15.37 -16.42
N THR A 5 13.47 -16.62 -16.12
CA THR A 5 12.23 -16.98 -15.43
C THR A 5 12.34 -16.52 -13.99
N ILE A 6 11.59 -15.47 -13.63
CA ILE A 6 11.50 -14.97 -12.25
C ILE A 6 10.77 -16.03 -11.41
N SER A 7 11.39 -16.47 -10.31
CA SER A 7 10.80 -17.42 -9.37
C SER A 7 9.56 -16.85 -8.67
N LEU A 8 8.70 -17.71 -8.12
CA LEU A 8 7.53 -17.27 -7.34
C LEU A 8 7.94 -16.37 -6.17
N VAL A 9 9.02 -16.73 -5.48
CA VAL A 9 9.57 -15.96 -4.36
C VAL A 9 9.97 -14.56 -4.82
N GLU A 10 10.71 -14.44 -5.93
CA GLU A 10 11.09 -13.14 -6.48
C GLU A 10 9.88 -12.31 -6.92
N LYS A 11 8.86 -12.93 -7.55
CA LYS A 11 7.61 -12.24 -7.91
C LYS A 11 6.91 -11.65 -6.68
N LYS A 12 6.76 -12.46 -5.62
CA LYS A 12 6.17 -12.02 -4.34
C LYS A 12 6.99 -10.88 -3.73
N SER A 13 8.32 -11.01 -3.67
CA SER A 13 9.19 -9.98 -3.11
C SER A 13 9.08 -8.64 -3.85
N ILE A 14 8.96 -8.66 -5.18
CA ILE A 14 8.77 -7.44 -5.98
C ILE A 14 7.45 -6.75 -5.61
N ILE A 15 6.37 -7.52 -5.45
CA ILE A 15 5.05 -6.96 -5.12
C ILE A 15 5.01 -6.46 -3.68
N ILE A 16 5.58 -7.19 -2.73
CA ILE A 16 5.70 -6.74 -1.33
C ILE A 16 6.47 -5.41 -1.28
N ALA A 17 7.58 -5.30 -2.01
CA ALA A 17 8.35 -4.05 -2.08
C ALA A 17 7.53 -2.89 -2.69
N PHE A 18 6.72 -3.17 -3.72
CA PHE A 18 5.83 -2.18 -4.31
C PHE A 18 4.73 -1.73 -3.34
N LEU A 19 4.04 -2.66 -2.67
CA LEU A 19 3.01 -2.36 -1.67
C LEU A 19 3.60 -1.57 -0.48
N GLY A 20 4.84 -1.87 -0.09
CA GLY A 20 5.58 -1.07 0.89
C GLY A 20 5.73 0.39 0.46
N GLN A 21 6.14 0.64 -0.79
CA GLN A 21 6.20 2.02 -1.33
C GLN A 21 4.83 2.70 -1.40
N CYS A 22 3.76 1.95 -1.68
CA CYS A 22 2.39 2.48 -1.61
C CYS A 22 2.00 2.89 -0.18
N ASN A 23 2.48 2.18 0.83
CA ASN A 23 2.26 2.52 2.24
C ASN A 23 3.04 3.77 2.64
N ASP A 24 4.31 3.88 2.25
CA ASP A 24 5.11 5.09 2.45
C ASP A 24 4.44 6.31 1.80
N TYR A 25 3.89 6.15 0.60
CA TYR A 25 3.15 7.20 -0.07
C TYR A 25 1.85 7.56 0.65
N SER A 26 1.13 6.57 1.18
CA SER A 26 -0.06 6.79 2.01
C SER A 26 0.27 7.64 3.24
N ASP A 27 1.40 7.37 3.91
CA ASP A 27 1.85 8.16 5.07
C ASP A 27 2.17 9.61 4.70
N VAL A 28 2.82 9.85 3.56
CA VAL A 28 3.04 11.21 3.03
C VAL A 28 1.71 11.93 2.81
N MET A 29 0.73 11.24 2.24
CA MET A 29 -0.60 11.82 1.98
C MET A 29 -1.36 12.09 3.28
N VAL A 30 -1.31 11.20 4.26
CA VAL A 30 -1.91 11.44 5.58
C VAL A 30 -1.30 12.68 6.24
N ASN A 31 0.03 12.81 6.25
CA ASN A 31 0.70 13.99 6.80
C ASN A 31 0.27 15.28 6.09
N LYS A 32 0.11 15.25 4.76
CA LYS A 32 -0.39 16.39 3.97
C LYS A 32 -1.79 16.82 4.42
N TYR A 33 -2.71 15.88 4.63
CA TYR A 33 -4.08 16.20 5.03
C TYR A 33 -4.19 16.56 6.51
N GLN A 34 -3.33 16.00 7.38
CA GLN A 34 -3.25 16.42 8.78
C GLN A 34 -2.94 17.91 8.92
N ALA A 35 -2.06 18.45 8.07
CA ALA A 35 -1.79 19.89 8.03
C ALA A 35 -3.02 20.73 7.62
N GLN A 36 -3.96 20.15 6.86
CA GLN A 36 -5.20 20.83 6.42
C GLN A 36 -6.31 20.80 7.47
N LEU A 37 -6.16 20.01 8.55
CA LEU A 37 -7.15 19.97 9.64
C LEU A 37 -7.26 21.30 10.42
N GLN A 38 -6.25 22.17 10.31
CA GLN A 38 -6.26 23.49 10.94
C GLN A 38 -7.07 24.53 10.14
N ASP A 39 -7.43 24.22 8.89
CA ASP A 39 -8.29 25.07 8.06
C ASP A 39 -9.74 24.59 8.19
N GLU A 40 -10.59 25.41 8.81
CA GLU A 40 -12.01 25.10 9.06
C GLU A 40 -12.78 24.77 7.77
N ASN A 41 -12.37 25.31 6.61
CA ASN A 41 -13.03 25.03 5.33
C ASN A 41 -12.62 23.69 4.72
N LEU A 42 -11.47 23.14 5.13
CA LEU A 42 -10.92 21.91 4.58
C LEU A 42 -10.99 20.74 5.56
N ALA A 43 -11.18 21.00 6.85
CA ALA A 43 -11.07 20.03 7.94
C ALA A 43 -11.92 18.77 7.72
N GLU A 44 -13.20 18.90 7.32
CA GLU A 44 -14.07 17.76 7.07
C GLU A 44 -13.55 16.90 5.90
N SER A 45 -13.22 17.55 4.78
CA SER A 45 -12.69 16.85 3.60
C SER A 45 -11.34 16.20 3.88
N ALA A 46 -10.48 16.85 4.67
CA ALA A 46 -9.18 16.35 5.08
C ALA A 46 -9.32 15.14 6.01
N ALA A 47 -10.26 15.17 6.97
CA ALA A 47 -10.54 14.03 7.84
C ALA A 47 -10.98 12.80 7.05
N GLN A 48 -11.87 12.96 6.06
CA GLN A 48 -12.26 11.87 5.19
C GLN A 48 -11.07 11.34 4.38
N LYS A 49 -10.24 12.22 3.82
CA LYS A 49 -9.04 11.77 3.08
C LYS A 49 -8.06 11.02 3.96
N ILE A 50 -7.83 11.45 5.19
CA ILE A 50 -6.98 10.73 6.16
C ILE A 50 -7.54 9.33 6.40
N HIS A 51 -8.86 9.20 6.59
CA HIS A 51 -9.51 7.90 6.73
C HIS A 51 -9.27 7.01 5.51
N ASP A 52 -9.55 7.50 4.31
CA ASP A 52 -9.38 6.74 3.06
C ASP A 52 -7.94 6.23 2.88
N TRP A 53 -6.93 7.09 3.11
CA TRP A 53 -5.52 6.69 2.98
C TRP A 53 -5.09 5.66 4.02
N ASN A 54 -5.62 5.72 5.24
CA ASN A 54 -5.36 4.69 6.24
C ASN A 54 -5.99 3.35 5.85
N VAL A 55 -7.19 3.36 5.25
CA VAL A 55 -7.83 2.13 4.75
C VAL A 55 -7.00 1.49 3.64
N TYR A 56 -6.47 2.28 2.70
CA TYR A 56 -5.58 1.76 1.66
C TYR A 56 -4.30 1.14 2.24
N ARG A 57 -3.69 1.81 3.23
CA ARG A 57 -2.50 1.29 3.91
C ARG A 57 -2.77 -0.05 4.61
N GLN A 58 -3.86 -0.13 5.36
CA GLN A 58 -4.28 -1.36 6.06
C GLN A 58 -4.55 -2.50 5.09
N PHE A 59 -5.20 -2.23 3.96
CA PHE A 59 -5.41 -3.23 2.92
C PHE A 59 -4.09 -3.77 2.36
N ASN A 60 -3.14 -2.87 2.04
CA ASN A 60 -1.83 -3.27 1.56
C ASN A 60 -1.03 -4.07 2.60
N GLU A 61 -1.08 -3.68 3.88
CA GLU A 61 -0.45 -4.42 4.99
C GLU A 61 -1.00 -5.85 5.07
N TYR A 62 -2.32 -6.02 4.94
CA TYR A 62 -2.97 -7.33 4.90
C TYR A 62 -2.53 -8.14 3.67
N ALA A 63 -2.51 -7.54 2.48
CA ALA A 63 -2.03 -8.19 1.27
C ALA A 63 -0.55 -8.62 1.37
N VAL A 64 0.31 -7.83 2.01
CA VAL A 64 1.71 -8.21 2.28
C VAL A 64 1.81 -9.44 3.17
N GLN A 65 0.93 -9.56 4.19
CA GLN A 65 0.87 -10.75 5.05
C GLN A 65 0.47 -11.99 4.24
N GLU A 66 -0.56 -11.89 3.40
CA GLU A 66 -1.01 -13.00 2.56
C GLU A 66 0.02 -13.39 1.50
N LEU A 67 0.77 -12.44 0.93
CA LEU A 67 1.90 -12.71 0.03
C LEU A 67 3.07 -13.39 0.74
N GLY A 68 3.25 -13.13 2.04
CA GLY A 68 4.25 -13.80 2.88
C GLY A 68 3.90 -15.26 3.20
N GLY A 69 2.62 -15.62 3.15
CA GLY A 69 2.12 -16.98 3.20
C GLY A 69 1.91 -17.58 1.80
N ASP A 70 1.05 -18.58 1.71
CA ASP A 70 0.76 -19.32 0.46
C ASP A 70 -0.62 -18.98 -0.15
N GLU A 71 -1.39 -18.11 0.53
CA GLU A 71 -2.79 -17.80 0.17
C GLU A 71 -2.91 -17.25 -1.26
N LEU A 72 -1.96 -16.41 -1.67
CA LEU A 72 -1.97 -15.72 -2.97
C LEU A 72 -1.11 -16.40 -4.05
N ASP A 73 -0.55 -17.59 -3.78
CA ASP A 73 0.34 -18.29 -4.73
C ASP A 73 -0.35 -18.60 -6.06
N HIS A 74 -1.66 -18.85 -5.98
CA HIS A 74 -2.47 -19.17 -7.14
C HIS A 74 -2.56 -18.03 -8.16
N TRP A 75 -2.23 -16.78 -7.80
CA TRP A 75 -2.21 -15.62 -8.70
C TRP A 75 -1.00 -15.62 -9.64
N PHE A 76 0.03 -16.42 -9.35
CA PHE A 76 1.33 -16.39 -10.04
C PHE A 76 1.57 -17.59 -10.95
N ARG A 77 0.54 -18.42 -11.15
CA ARG A 77 0.53 -19.61 -12.01
C ARG A 77 0.75 -19.26 -13.47
#